data_AF-A0A2H0UPK1-F1
#
_entry.id   AF-A0A2H0UPK1-F1
#
_cell.length_a   1.000
_cell.length_b   1.000
_cell.length_c   1.000
_cell.angle_alpha   90.00
_cell.angle_beta   90.00
_cell.angle_gamma   90.00
#
_symmetry.space_group_name_H-M   'P 1'
#
loop_
_entity.id
_entity.type
_entity.pdbx_description
1 polymer ?
#
loop_
_entity_poly.entity_id
_entity_poly.type
_entity_poly.pdbx_seq_one_letter_code
_entity_poly.pdbx_strand_id
1 'polypeptide(L)'
;MLWENIVIILLVYVFIAAIGARLVVPYFGFRRPYAPKKMPNPWEKHLVFLKGQSKSSKEFLINAFNLITAQYKGGRRQNFLRIWRAFGSAFNKKSGYLTCNMQNYLLHSLLIKSGYFKEKDIRHKYRLLRPFIHQWLEINLGGKWIIADPWARKLEI
;
A
#
# COMPACT_ATOMS: atom_id res chain seq x y z
N MET A 1 -5.00 26.13 32.97
CA MET A 1 -6.22 25.30 32.84
C MET A 1 -6.73 25.13 31.40
N LEU A 2 -7.29 26.14 30.72
CA LEU A 2 -7.88 25.92 29.36
C LEU A 2 -6.85 25.43 28.32
N TRP A 3 -5.65 26.02 28.31
CA TRP A 3 -4.58 25.64 27.38
C TRP A 3 -4.06 24.21 27.58
N GLU A 4 -3.88 23.79 28.84
CA GLU A 4 -3.43 22.42 29.17
C GLU A 4 -4.43 21.37 28.67
N ASN A 5 -5.72 21.64 28.85
CA ASN A 5 -6.78 20.76 28.36
C ASN A 5 -6.79 20.65 26.83
N ILE A 6 -6.58 21.77 26.12
CA ILE A 6 -6.47 21.77 24.65
C ILE A 6 -5.29 20.91 24.20
N VAL A 7 -4.13 21.07 24.84
CA VAL A 7 -2.93 20.28 24.52
C VAL A 7 -3.17 18.79 24.76
N ILE A 8 -3.77 18.41 25.89
CA ILE A 8 -4.08 17.01 26.21
C ILE A 8 -5.05 16.42 25.16
N ILE A 9 -6.12 17.14 24.82
CA ILE A 9 -7.09 16.69 23.80
C ILE A 9 -6.40 16.47 22.45
N LEU A 10 -5.51 17.38 22.03
CA LEU A 10 -4.75 17.24 20.79
C LEU A 10 -3.81 16.03 20.83
N LEU A 11 -3.12 15.79 21.94
CA LEU A 11 -2.24 14.64 22.11
C LEU A 11 -3.01 13.32 22.05
N VAL A 12 -4.15 13.24 22.76
CA VAL A 12 -5.04 12.07 22.72
C VAL A 12 -5.57 11.84 21.31
N TYR A 13 -5.99 12.91 20.61
CA TYR A 13 -6.44 12.82 19.23
C TYR A 13 -5.35 12.27 18.30
N VAL A 14 -4.13 12.81 18.37
CA VAL A 14 -3.00 12.34 17.56
C VAL A 14 -2.65 10.89 17.90
N PHE A 15 -2.66 10.51 19.18
CA PHE A 15 -2.41 9.14 19.60
C PHE A 15 -3.45 8.17 19.04
N ILE A 16 -4.75 8.49 19.17
CA ILE A 16 -5.83 7.67 18.63
C ILE A 16 -5.76 7.61 17.10
N ALA A 17 -5.47 8.72 16.42
CA ALA A 17 -5.34 8.73 14.97
C ALA A 17 -4.13 7.89 14.50
N ALA A 18 -2.98 8.02 15.17
CA ALA A 18 -1.75 7.33 14.77
C ALA A 18 -1.75 5.84 15.12
N ILE A 19 -2.25 5.49 16.31
CA ILE A 19 -2.27 4.11 16.82
C ILE A 19 -3.57 3.41 16.42
N GLY A 20 -4.71 4.05 16.66
CA GLY A 20 -6.03 3.49 16.35
C GLY A 20 -6.16 3.15 14.87
N ALA A 21 -5.74 4.03 13.95
CA ALA A 21 -5.76 3.72 12.53
C ALA A 21 -4.91 2.48 12.18
N ARG A 22 -3.77 2.27 12.83
CA ARG A 22 -2.94 1.06 12.62
C ARG A 22 -3.58 -0.20 13.19
N LEU A 23 -4.42 -0.09 14.22
CA LEU A 23 -5.11 -1.23 14.79
C LEU A 23 -6.32 -1.67 13.97
N VAL A 24 -7.05 -0.70 13.38
CA VAL A 24 -8.34 -0.99 12.71
C VAL A 24 -8.27 -0.99 11.19
N VAL A 25 -7.34 -0.24 10.58
CA VAL A 25 -7.26 -0.15 9.11
C VAL A 25 -6.49 -1.35 8.57
N PRO A 26 -7.12 -2.18 7.70
CA PRO A 26 -6.46 -3.33 7.11
C PRO A 26 -5.15 -2.96 6.40
N TYR A 27 -4.16 -3.85 6.46
CA TYR A 27 -2.85 -3.70 5.77
C TYR A 27 -2.01 -2.49 6.24
N PHE A 28 -2.45 -1.81 7.30
CA PHE A 28 -1.80 -0.62 7.85
C PHE A 28 -1.15 -0.86 9.21
N GLY A 29 -1.39 -2.04 9.79
CA GLY A 29 -0.96 -2.36 11.14
C GLY A 29 0.53 -2.58 11.30
N PHE A 30 0.93 -2.80 12.55
CA PHE A 30 2.32 -3.09 12.94
C PHE A 30 2.85 -4.41 12.37
N ARG A 31 1.95 -5.27 11.87
CA ARG A 31 2.29 -6.53 11.23
C ARG A 31 2.40 -6.33 9.72
N ARG A 32 3.43 -6.92 9.12
CA ARG A 32 3.54 -6.98 7.66
C ARG A 32 2.30 -7.67 7.10
N PRO A 33 1.61 -7.09 6.12
CA PRO A 33 0.53 -7.79 5.46
C PRO A 33 1.11 -9.03 4.78
N TYR A 34 0.47 -10.18 4.92
CA TYR A 34 0.86 -11.37 4.19
C TYR A 34 0.13 -11.40 2.86
N ALA A 35 0.82 -11.78 1.78
CA ALA A 35 0.14 -12.07 0.53
C ALA A 35 -0.95 -13.15 0.77
N PRO A 36 -2.13 -13.05 0.13
CA PRO A 36 -3.22 -14.01 0.34
C PRO A 36 -2.77 -15.41 -0.06
N LYS A 37 -3.28 -16.50 0.53
CA LYS A 37 -2.84 -17.87 0.14
C LYS A 37 -3.04 -18.14 -1.37
N LYS A 38 -4.21 -17.77 -1.90
CA LYS A 38 -4.55 -17.79 -3.32
C LYS A 38 -4.92 -16.37 -3.78
N MET A 39 -4.49 -15.99 -4.98
CA MET A 39 -4.89 -14.69 -5.55
C MET A 39 -6.38 -14.74 -5.92
N PRO A 40 -7.21 -13.79 -5.44
CA PRO A 40 -8.63 -13.78 -5.81
C PRO A 40 -8.83 -13.48 -7.30
N ASN A 41 -9.89 -14.00 -7.90
CA ASN A 41 -10.38 -13.49 -9.18
C ASN A 41 -10.89 -12.04 -8.99
N PRO A 42 -10.60 -11.07 -9.91
CA PRO A 42 -9.94 -11.20 -11.21
C PRO A 42 -8.41 -11.06 -11.19
N TRP A 43 -7.80 -10.84 -10.04
CA TRP A 43 -6.36 -10.57 -9.90
C TRP A 43 -5.47 -11.74 -10.31
N GLU A 44 -5.97 -12.98 -10.22
CA GLU A 44 -5.28 -14.16 -10.75
C GLU A 44 -5.02 -14.03 -12.27
N LYS A 45 -5.99 -13.49 -13.03
CA LYS A 45 -5.81 -13.25 -14.48
C LYS A 45 -4.75 -12.20 -14.76
N HIS A 46 -4.75 -11.10 -14.00
CA HIS A 46 -3.71 -10.08 -14.09
C HIS A 46 -2.33 -10.66 -13.76
N LEU A 47 -2.23 -11.50 -12.73
CA LEU A 47 -0.98 -12.15 -12.35
C LEU A 47 -0.44 -13.03 -13.49
N VAL A 48 -1.28 -13.88 -14.08
CA VAL A 48 -0.88 -14.74 -15.22
C VAL A 48 -0.43 -13.90 -16.41
N PHE A 49 -1.20 -12.87 -16.77
CA PHE A 49 -0.85 -11.95 -17.84
C PHE A 49 0.50 -11.26 -17.59
N LEU A 50 0.71 -10.70 -16.40
CA LEU A 50 1.97 -10.04 -16.03
C LEU A 50 3.15 -11.00 -16.08
N LYS A 51 2.98 -12.26 -15.64
CA LYS A 51 4.03 -13.28 -15.70
C LYS A 51 4.41 -13.62 -17.14
N GLY A 52 3.44 -13.72 -18.05
CA GLY A 52 3.71 -13.97 -19.47
C GLY A 52 4.42 -12.82 -20.18
N GLN A 53 4.24 -11.59 -19.70
CA GLN A 53 4.86 -10.38 -20.29
C GLN A 53 6.23 -10.02 -19.71
N SER A 54 6.63 -10.62 -18.59
CA SER A 54 7.83 -10.19 -17.85
C SER A 54 8.89 -11.28 -17.84
N LYS A 55 10.10 -10.95 -18.30
CA LYS A 55 11.25 -11.87 -18.35
C LYS A 55 12.15 -11.78 -17.12
N SER A 56 12.00 -10.73 -16.32
CA SER A 56 12.80 -10.48 -15.11
C SER A 56 11.96 -9.96 -13.94
N SER A 57 12.50 -10.02 -12.73
CA SER A 57 11.88 -9.44 -11.53
C SER A 57 11.69 -7.93 -11.67
N LYS A 58 12.66 -7.23 -12.27
CA LYS A 58 12.60 -5.79 -12.57
C LYS A 58 11.43 -5.47 -13.51
N GLU A 59 11.32 -6.18 -14.63
CA GLU A 59 10.21 -5.99 -15.57
C GLU A 59 8.86 -6.29 -14.92
N PHE A 60 8.77 -7.37 -14.14
CA PHE A 60 7.54 -7.72 -13.44
C PHE A 60 7.11 -6.62 -12.46
N LEU A 61 8.05 -6.05 -11.70
CA LEU A 61 7.76 -4.93 -10.82
C LEU A 61 7.22 -3.72 -11.58
N ILE A 62 7.89 -3.33 -12.67
CA ILE A 62 7.45 -2.18 -13.49
C ILE A 62 6.04 -2.42 -14.03
N ASN A 63 5.79 -3.61 -14.58
CA ASN A 63 4.49 -3.96 -15.16
C ASN A 63 3.38 -4.02 -14.10
N ALA A 64 3.65 -4.62 -12.94
CA ALA A 64 2.71 -4.65 -11.81
C ALA A 64 2.44 -3.23 -11.27
N PHE A 65 3.47 -2.40 -11.13
CA PHE A 65 3.33 -1.01 -10.71
C PHE A 65 2.46 -0.21 -11.69
N ASN A 66 2.70 -0.37 -12.99
CA ASN A 66 1.92 0.28 -14.05
C ASN A 66 0.46 -0.16 -14.03
N LEU A 67 0.19 -1.45 -13.82
CA LEU A 67 -1.18 -1.95 -13.66
C LEU A 67 -1.91 -1.24 -12.52
N ILE A 68 -1.30 -1.20 -11.32
CA ILE A 68 -1.92 -0.58 -10.14
C ILE A 68 -2.14 0.92 -10.37
N THR A 69 -1.16 1.63 -10.91
CA THR A 69 -1.22 3.09 -11.10
C THR A 69 -2.10 3.53 -12.27
N ALA A 70 -2.32 2.66 -13.26
CA ALA A 70 -3.31 2.87 -14.31
C ALA A 70 -4.74 2.69 -13.76
N GLN A 71 -4.97 1.66 -12.94
CA GLN A 71 -6.29 1.34 -12.41
C GLN A 71 -6.71 2.25 -11.24
N TYR A 72 -5.75 2.65 -10.40
CA TYR A 72 -6.01 3.39 -9.17
C TYR A 72 -5.28 4.73 -9.11
N LYS A 73 -5.91 5.70 -8.44
CA LYS A 73 -5.37 7.03 -8.17
C LYS A 73 -5.27 7.24 -6.66
N GLY A 74 -4.12 7.72 -6.21
CA GLY A 74 -3.99 8.30 -4.88
C GLY A 74 -4.54 9.73 -4.82
N GLY A 75 -4.50 10.33 -3.64
CA GLY A 75 -4.84 11.75 -3.48
C GLY A 75 -5.19 12.15 -2.05
N ARG A 76 -4.58 13.24 -1.56
CA ARG A 76 -4.75 13.70 -0.17
C ARG A 76 -6.19 14.12 0.14
N ARG A 77 -6.84 14.85 -0.78
CA ARG A 77 -8.23 15.30 -0.61
C ARG A 77 -9.17 14.09 -0.53
N GLN A 78 -8.91 13.07 -1.34
CA GLN A 78 -9.70 11.85 -1.38
C GLN A 78 -9.48 10.97 -0.14
N ASN A 79 -8.29 10.99 0.48
CA ASN A 79 -8.07 10.32 1.77
C ASN A 79 -9.02 10.84 2.85
N PHE A 80 -9.23 12.15 2.92
CA PHE A 80 -10.18 12.75 3.86
C PHE A 80 -11.62 12.43 3.47
N LEU A 81 -11.98 12.71 2.22
CA LEU A 81 -13.36 12.58 1.73
C LEU A 81 -13.85 11.14 1.59
N ARG A 82 -12.96 10.14 1.60
CA ARG A 82 -13.31 8.73 1.30
C ARG A 82 -12.58 7.74 2.21
N ILE A 83 -12.37 8.11 3.47
CA ILE A 83 -11.63 7.27 4.44
C ILE A 83 -12.25 5.88 4.62
N TRP A 84 -13.59 5.75 4.51
CA TRP A 84 -14.28 4.45 4.57
C TRP A 84 -13.81 3.46 3.49
N ARG A 85 -13.21 3.93 2.39
CA ARG A 85 -12.64 3.06 1.36
C ARG A 85 -11.38 2.33 1.83
N ALA A 86 -10.75 2.77 2.92
CA ALA A 86 -9.60 2.11 3.55
C ALA A 86 -9.95 0.75 4.19
N PHE A 87 -11.22 0.42 4.34
CA PHE A 87 -11.70 -0.82 4.99
C PHE A 87 -12.14 -1.88 3.98
N GLY A 88 -12.09 -3.15 4.39
CA GLY A 88 -12.44 -4.31 3.56
C GLY A 88 -11.32 -4.80 2.65
N SER A 89 -11.65 -5.69 1.72
CA SER A 89 -10.69 -6.28 0.78
C SER A 89 -10.25 -5.26 -0.28
N ALA A 90 -8.95 -5.11 -0.49
CA ALA A 90 -8.40 -4.30 -1.57
C ALA A 90 -8.73 -4.90 -2.96
N PHE A 91 -8.81 -6.23 -3.04
CA PHE A 91 -9.05 -6.95 -4.30
C PHE A 91 -10.44 -6.70 -4.89
N ASN A 92 -11.42 -6.35 -4.06
CA ASN A 92 -12.81 -6.13 -4.46
C ASN A 92 -13.09 -4.66 -4.80
N LYS A 93 -12.08 -3.78 -4.77
CA LYS A 93 -12.27 -2.34 -4.98
C LYS A 93 -12.34 -2.03 -6.47
N LYS A 94 -13.42 -1.38 -6.89
CA LYS A 94 -13.56 -0.79 -8.23
C LYS A 94 -12.45 0.25 -8.47
N SER A 95 -12.02 0.35 -9.73
CA SER A 95 -11.03 1.31 -10.24
C SER A 95 -11.35 2.75 -9.82
N GLY A 96 -10.33 3.60 -9.79
CA GLY A 96 -10.42 4.99 -9.32
C GLY A 96 -9.67 5.19 -8.00
N TYR A 97 -10.26 5.91 -7.03
CA TYR A 97 -9.54 6.22 -5.80
C TYR A 97 -9.33 4.98 -4.90
N LEU A 98 -8.09 4.78 -4.45
CA LEU A 98 -7.70 3.74 -3.51
C LEU A 98 -6.63 4.27 -2.54
N THR A 99 -6.70 3.87 -1.28
CA THR A 99 -5.78 4.34 -0.23
C THR A 99 -4.39 3.73 -0.40
N CYS A 100 -3.36 4.39 0.15
CA CYS A 100 -1.96 3.98 0.00
C CYS A 100 -1.70 2.55 0.50
N ASN A 101 -2.20 2.21 1.69
CA ASN A 101 -2.13 0.86 2.27
C ASN A 101 -2.71 -0.22 1.34
N MET A 102 -3.84 0.06 0.70
CA MET A 102 -4.48 -0.90 -0.21
C MET A 102 -3.73 -1.03 -1.54
N GLN A 103 -3.29 0.08 -2.13
CA GLN A 103 -2.48 0.03 -3.36
C GLN A 103 -1.17 -0.73 -3.13
N ASN A 104 -0.49 -0.46 -2.01
CA ASN A 104 0.72 -1.18 -1.61
C ASN A 104 0.45 -2.65 -1.36
N TYR A 105 -0.66 -3.00 -0.72
CA TYR A 105 -1.02 -4.40 -0.50
C TYR A 105 -1.30 -5.16 -1.81
N LEU A 106 -1.96 -4.53 -2.78
CA LEU A 106 -2.17 -5.12 -4.11
C LEU A 106 -0.84 -5.34 -4.83
N LEU A 107 0.04 -4.33 -4.83
CA LEU A 107 1.37 -4.44 -5.42
C LEU A 107 2.18 -5.54 -4.75
N HIS A 108 2.28 -5.52 -3.41
CA HIS A 108 2.95 -6.55 -2.61
C HIS A 108 2.44 -7.95 -2.95
N SER A 109 1.12 -8.13 -2.97
CA SER A 109 0.51 -9.43 -3.27
C SER A 109 0.87 -9.93 -4.67
N LEU A 110 0.87 -9.06 -5.68
CA LEU A 110 1.29 -9.43 -7.05
C LEU A 110 2.76 -9.84 -7.08
N LEU A 111 3.64 -9.07 -6.43
CA LEU A 111 5.08 -9.34 -6.41
C LEU A 111 5.37 -10.71 -5.77
N ILE A 112 4.81 -11.00 -4.59
CA ILE A 112 5.02 -12.28 -3.91
C ILE A 112 4.44 -13.43 -4.72
N LYS A 113 3.22 -13.28 -5.26
CA LYS A 113 2.57 -14.35 -6.02
C LYS A 113 3.13 -14.60 -7.40
N SER A 114 3.94 -13.69 -7.91
CA SER A 114 4.67 -13.91 -9.15
C SER A 114 5.69 -15.04 -9.04
N GLY A 115 6.28 -15.22 -7.86
CA GLY A 115 7.45 -16.07 -7.63
C GLY A 115 8.79 -15.36 -7.83
N TYR A 116 8.80 -14.13 -8.36
CA TYR A 116 10.01 -13.32 -8.53
C TYR A 116 10.53 -12.69 -7.23
N PHE A 117 9.68 -12.57 -6.22
CA PHE A 117 9.99 -11.89 -4.96
C PHE A 117 9.58 -12.75 -3.76
N LYS A 118 10.36 -12.66 -2.68
CA LYS A 118 10.07 -13.24 -1.37
C LYS A 118 9.65 -12.14 -0.40
N GLU A 119 9.04 -12.52 0.72
CA GLU A 119 8.61 -11.55 1.76
C GLU A 119 9.78 -10.73 2.32
N LYS A 120 10.99 -11.30 2.32
CA LYS A 120 12.21 -10.60 2.75
C LYS A 120 12.67 -9.52 1.77
N ASP A 121 12.22 -9.57 0.52
CA ASP A 121 12.59 -8.63 -0.54
C ASP A 121 11.69 -7.38 -0.53
N ILE A 122 10.71 -7.31 0.39
CA ILE A 122 9.72 -6.24 0.43
C ILE A 122 9.66 -5.66 1.84
N ARG A 123 9.86 -4.35 1.96
CA ARG A 123 9.74 -3.61 3.22
C ARG A 123 8.63 -2.60 3.10
N HIS A 124 7.74 -2.62 4.09
CA HIS A 124 6.76 -1.57 4.28
C HIS A 124 7.40 -0.42 5.03
N LYS A 125 7.34 0.77 4.45
CA LYS A 125 7.84 2.00 5.06
C LYS A 125 6.67 2.93 5.31
N TYR A 126 6.82 3.75 6.35
CA TYR A 126 5.77 4.64 6.82
C TYR A 126 6.37 6.00 7.14
N ARG A 127 5.60 7.05 6.87
CA ARG A 127 5.92 8.42 7.28
C ARG A 127 4.64 9.13 7.68
N LEU A 128 4.75 10.10 8.57
CA LEU A 128 3.65 11.01 8.81
C LEU A 128 3.59 12.03 7.65
N LEU A 129 2.44 12.16 7.02
CA LEU A 129 2.15 13.13 5.97
C LEU A 129 0.94 13.97 6.42
N ARG A 130 1.21 14.97 7.29
CA ARG A 130 0.19 15.79 7.99
C ARG A 130 -0.62 14.92 8.99
N PRO A 131 -1.96 14.94 9.13
CA PRO A 131 -2.59 14.05 10.11
C PRO A 131 -2.66 12.59 9.63
N PHE A 132 -2.25 12.29 8.40
CA PHE A 132 -2.32 10.95 7.85
C PHE A 132 -0.96 10.27 7.86
N ILE A 133 -0.94 9.00 8.20
CA ILE A 133 0.22 8.16 7.95
C ILE A 133 0.19 7.78 6.46
N HIS A 134 1.32 7.91 5.79
CA HIS A 134 1.54 7.44 4.42
C HIS A 134 2.42 6.20 4.46
N GLN A 135 2.11 5.23 3.60
CA GLN A 135 2.84 3.97 3.46
C GLN A 135 3.37 3.87 2.03
N TRP A 136 4.57 3.31 1.87
CA TRP A 136 5.12 2.90 0.57
C TRP A 136 5.91 1.58 0.72
N LEU A 137 6.36 1.02 -0.40
CA LEU A 137 7.21 -0.16 -0.42
C LEU A 137 8.65 0.20 -0.77
N GLU A 138 9.60 -0.44 -0.11
CA GLU A 138 10.94 -0.63 -0.63
C GLU A 138 11.09 -2.07 -1.11
N ILE A 139 11.57 -2.25 -2.34
CA ILE A 139 11.72 -3.55 -2.98
C ILE A 139 13.21 -3.83 -3.22
N ASN A 140 13.69 -5.01 -2.83
CA ASN A 140 15.04 -5.44 -3.14
C ASN A 140 15.08 -6.02 -4.56
N LEU A 141 15.85 -5.38 -5.44
CA LEU A 141 16.19 -5.87 -6.76
C LEU A 141 17.70 -6.13 -6.82
N GLY A 142 18.10 -7.39 -6.74
CA GLY A 142 19.49 -7.80 -6.91
C GLY A 142 20.46 -7.15 -5.91
N GLY A 143 20.02 -6.91 -4.68
CA GLY A 143 20.81 -6.28 -3.61
C GLY A 143 20.55 -4.79 -3.41
N LYS A 144 19.90 -4.11 -4.38
CA LYS A 144 19.54 -2.70 -4.27
C LYS A 144 18.11 -2.52 -3.78
N TRP A 145 17.90 -1.70 -2.76
CA TRP A 145 16.57 -1.29 -2.32
C TRP A 145 16.07 -0.12 -3.14
N ILE A 146 14.93 -0.30 -3.81
CA ILE A 146 14.29 0.71 -4.65
C ILE A 146 12.93 1.11 -4.06
N ILE A 147 12.52 2.35 -4.28
CA ILE A 147 11.25 2.87 -3.75
C ILE A 147 10.13 2.63 -4.77
N ALA A 148 9.04 2.01 -4.32
CA ALA A 148 7.81 1.83 -5.07
C ALA A 148 6.61 2.37 -4.28
N ASP A 149 6.06 3.49 -4.74
CA ASP A 149 4.88 4.15 -4.18
C ASP A 149 3.82 4.34 -5.27
N PRO A 150 2.93 3.35 -5.47
CA PRO A 150 1.86 3.45 -6.46
C PRO A 150 0.88 4.59 -6.14
N TRP A 151 0.67 4.93 -4.87
CA TRP A 151 -0.26 5.99 -4.50
C TRP A 151 0.25 7.38 -4.93
N ALA A 152 1.55 7.61 -4.81
CA ALA A 152 2.21 8.82 -5.29
C ALA A 152 2.68 8.73 -6.76
N ARG A 153 2.48 7.58 -7.43
CA ARG A 153 3.00 7.27 -8.77
C ARG A 153 4.52 7.46 -8.89
N LYS A 154 5.23 7.06 -7.85
CA LYS A 154 6.69 7.19 -7.75
C LYS A 154 7.35 5.82 -7.75
N LEU A 155 8.26 5.59 -8.70
CA LEU A 155 9.09 4.39 -8.81
C LEU A 155 10.54 4.81 -9.09
N GLU A 156 11.46 4.54 -8.15
CA GLU A 156 12.88 4.94 -8.24
C GLU A 156 13.78 3.71 -8.36
N ILE A 157 14.18 3.37 -9.58
CA ILE A 157 14.97 2.17 -9.92
C ILE A 157 16.48 2.44 -9.85
#